data_AF-A0A6N6KI81-F1
#
_entry.id   AF-A0A6N6KI81-F1
#
_cell.length_a   1.000
_cell.length_b   1.000
_cell.length_c   1.000
_cell.angle_alpha   90.00
_cell.angle_beta   90.00
_cell.angle_gamma   90.00
#
_symmetry.space_group_name_H-M   'P 1'
#
loop_
_entity.id
_entity.type
_entity.pdbx_description
1 polymer ?
#
loop_
_entity_poly.entity_id
_entity_poly.type
_entity_poly.pdbx_seq_one_letter_code
_entity_poly.pdbx_strand_id
1 'polypeptide(L)'
;MKTPVFIICLFLACTLAGQPENILNNGSFEQDGKALLSTVPMGWINYGFVRHSPPDVHSSTSNFFDVSRPAAHGDHFVGLVTRSNETWEIMGQELNAPLEIGKQYIFTVFLASNQYYRSIDATTMQNANYTAPVILRIYGMVQKQKIMLAETGVIDHEEWKKYQMKFQAEFAFQQLLLEVYYADNIKRNSNGNLLIDGCVLLKSE
;
A
#
# COMPACT_ATOMS: atom_id res chain seq x y z
N MET A 1 47.70 -51.18 22.91
CA MET A 1 46.40 -51.13 22.19
C MET A 1 45.92 -49.69 22.22
N LYS A 2 45.89 -49.01 21.06
CA LYS A 2 45.37 -47.64 20.90
C LYS A 2 44.09 -47.74 20.07
N THR A 3 42.94 -47.46 20.68
CA THR A 3 41.65 -47.46 19.97
C THR A 3 41.48 -46.09 19.29
N PRO A 4 41.22 -46.01 17.98
CA PRO A 4 40.93 -44.72 17.35
C PRO A 4 39.47 -44.37 17.61
N VAL A 5 39.22 -43.17 18.12
CA VAL A 5 37.88 -42.59 18.23
C VAL A 5 37.55 -41.94 16.89
N PHE A 6 36.53 -42.46 16.20
CA PHE A 6 36.03 -41.91 14.95
C PHE A 6 34.89 -40.93 15.30
N ILE A 7 35.14 -39.63 15.19
CA ILE A 7 34.10 -38.60 15.35
C ILE A 7 33.34 -38.54 14.02
N ILE A 8 32.12 -39.06 14.01
CA ILE A 8 31.17 -38.90 12.91
C ILE A 8 30.52 -37.53 13.06
N CYS A 9 30.95 -36.56 12.24
CA CYS A 9 30.22 -35.30 12.07
C CYS A 9 28.96 -35.57 11.24
N LEU A 10 27.82 -35.62 11.92
CA LEU A 10 26.50 -35.67 11.29
C LEU A 10 26.23 -34.28 10.68
N PHE A 11 26.42 -34.13 9.37
CA PHE A 11 25.97 -32.95 8.64
C PHE A 11 24.44 -32.99 8.57
N LEU A 12 23.79 -32.24 9.46
CA LEU A 12 22.37 -31.98 9.40
C LEU A 12 22.11 -31.11 8.16
N ALA A 13 21.58 -31.73 7.10
CA ALA A 13 21.10 -31.01 5.92
C ALA A 13 19.81 -30.27 6.31
N CYS A 14 19.95 -29.08 6.92
CA CYS A 14 18.86 -28.13 7.01
C CYS A 14 18.51 -27.70 5.57
N THR A 15 17.40 -28.22 5.06
CA THR A 15 16.74 -27.63 3.90
C THR A 15 16.33 -26.21 4.30
N LEU A 16 17.10 -25.21 3.88
CA LEU A 16 16.68 -23.82 3.87
C LEU A 16 15.46 -23.71 2.94
N ALA A 17 14.26 -23.82 3.50
CA ALA A 17 13.09 -23.26 2.83
C ALA A 17 13.31 -21.74 2.79
N GLY A 18 13.53 -21.17 1.60
CA GLY A 18 13.63 -19.73 1.43
C GLY A 18 12.34 -19.08 1.93
N GLN A 19 12.46 -17.99 2.69
CA GLN A 19 11.27 -17.23 3.08
C GLN A 19 10.56 -16.71 1.82
N PRO A 20 9.21 -16.67 1.79
CA PRO A 20 8.49 -16.10 0.68
C PRO A 20 8.98 -14.66 0.46
N GLU A 21 9.51 -14.40 -0.74
CA GLU A 21 10.05 -13.10 -1.09
C GLU A 21 8.91 -12.09 -1.31
N ASN A 22 9.04 -10.89 -0.73
CA ASN A 22 8.10 -9.81 -0.99
C ASN A 22 8.26 -9.34 -2.45
N ILE A 23 7.17 -9.43 -3.20
CA ILE A 23 7.14 -9.07 -4.61
C ILE A 23 7.18 -7.54 -4.80
N LEU A 24 6.79 -6.78 -3.76
CA LEU A 24 6.84 -5.32 -3.76
C LEU A 24 8.20 -4.80 -3.29
N ASN A 25 8.62 -3.68 -3.87
CA ASN A 25 9.70 -2.84 -3.38
C ASN A 25 9.16 -1.72 -2.50
N ASN A 26 9.95 -1.32 -1.50
CA ASN A 26 9.68 -0.16 -0.65
C ASN A 26 8.22 -0.13 -0.13
N GLY A 27 7.72 -1.28 0.31
CA GLY A 27 6.33 -1.43 0.75
C GLY A 27 5.99 -0.71 2.06
N SER A 28 7.02 -0.40 2.86
CA SER A 28 6.91 0.44 4.07
C SER A 28 7.39 1.87 3.87
N PHE A 29 7.63 2.29 2.62
CA PHE A 29 7.85 3.70 2.25
C PHE A 29 9.05 4.41 2.91
N GLU A 30 10.02 3.66 3.44
CA GLU A 30 11.17 4.21 4.18
C GLU A 30 12.30 4.73 3.29
N GLN A 31 12.33 4.31 2.03
CA GLN A 31 13.52 4.48 1.19
C GLN A 31 13.88 5.94 0.89
N ASP A 32 12.90 6.85 0.93
CA ASP A 32 13.14 8.28 0.77
C ASP A 32 13.84 8.91 1.99
N GLY A 33 13.71 8.29 3.17
CA GLY A 33 14.29 8.74 4.44
C GLY A 33 13.74 10.07 4.96
N LYS A 34 12.66 10.59 4.37
CA LYS A 34 11.97 11.81 4.78
C LYS A 34 10.53 11.85 4.26
N ALA A 35 9.70 12.62 4.93
CA ALA A 35 8.38 12.99 4.44
C ALA A 35 8.47 13.89 3.18
N LEU A 36 7.52 13.72 2.25
CA LEU A 36 7.49 14.39 0.95
C LEU A 36 6.06 14.83 0.61
N LEU A 37 5.88 16.10 0.26
CA LEU A 37 4.60 16.63 -0.22
C LEU A 37 4.41 16.37 -1.71
N SER A 38 3.20 15.96 -2.10
CA SER A 38 2.77 15.80 -3.49
C SER A 38 3.77 15.00 -4.32
N THR A 39 4.30 13.94 -3.72
CA THR A 39 5.37 13.11 -4.27
C THR A 39 5.17 11.68 -3.77
N VAL A 40 5.07 10.73 -4.69
CA VAL A 40 4.99 9.30 -4.33
C VAL A 40 6.35 8.79 -3.83
N PRO A 41 6.39 7.76 -2.96
CA PRO A 41 7.64 7.19 -2.47
C PRO A 41 8.52 6.61 -3.58
N MET A 42 9.83 6.51 -3.33
CA MET A 42 10.77 5.88 -4.25
C MET A 42 10.32 4.45 -4.64
N GLY A 43 10.40 4.14 -5.94
CA GLY A 43 9.92 2.87 -6.49
C GLY A 43 8.42 2.86 -6.83
N TRP A 44 7.67 3.87 -6.40
CA TRP A 44 6.27 4.05 -6.76
C TRP A 44 6.09 5.14 -7.81
N ILE A 45 4.97 5.06 -8.54
CA ILE A 45 4.61 5.91 -9.66
C ILE A 45 3.21 6.48 -9.37
N ASN A 46 3.02 7.76 -9.66
CA ASN A 46 1.71 8.40 -9.60
C ASN A 46 0.86 7.99 -10.81
N TYR A 47 -0.28 7.34 -10.55
CA TYR A 47 -1.30 6.98 -11.54
C TYR A 47 -2.59 7.80 -11.38
N GLY A 48 -2.56 8.84 -10.55
CA GLY A 48 -3.68 9.74 -10.31
C GLY A 48 -4.05 10.59 -11.54
N PHE A 49 -5.07 11.41 -11.35
CA PHE A 49 -5.65 12.23 -12.41
C PHE A 49 -4.70 13.33 -12.87
N VAL A 50 -4.70 13.62 -14.17
CA VAL A 50 -3.95 14.76 -14.73
C VAL A 50 -4.39 16.04 -14.01
N ARG A 51 -3.43 16.91 -13.69
CA ARG A 51 -3.62 18.18 -12.96
C ARG A 51 -4.09 18.05 -11.49
N HIS A 52 -4.06 16.86 -10.92
CA HIS A 52 -4.29 16.65 -9.48
C HIS A 52 -2.97 16.32 -8.78
N SER A 53 -2.88 16.60 -7.48
CA SER A 53 -1.69 16.27 -6.69
C SER A 53 -1.50 14.75 -6.63
N PRO A 54 -0.24 14.27 -6.63
CA PRO A 54 0.08 12.92 -6.18
C PRO A 54 -0.16 12.76 -4.67
N PRO A 55 -0.22 11.51 -4.17
CA PRO A 55 -0.13 11.19 -2.75
C PRO A 55 1.05 11.86 -2.02
N ASP A 56 0.92 11.96 -0.70
CA ASP A 56 1.92 12.52 0.20
C ASP A 56 2.61 11.41 1.01
N VAL A 57 3.92 11.52 1.21
CA VAL A 57 4.66 10.73 2.20
C VAL A 57 4.69 11.51 3.52
N HIS A 58 4.11 10.94 4.56
CA HIS A 58 4.04 11.50 5.89
C HIS A 58 5.02 10.83 6.85
N SER A 59 5.21 11.48 7.99
CA SER A 59 5.92 10.93 9.15
C SER A 59 5.27 11.45 10.44
N SER A 60 5.78 11.02 11.58
CA SER A 60 5.37 11.57 12.88
C SER A 60 5.62 13.07 13.03
N THR A 61 6.47 13.68 12.20
CA THR A 61 6.91 15.07 12.33
C THR A 61 6.57 15.97 11.14
N SER A 62 6.00 15.43 10.05
CA SER A 62 5.77 16.22 8.82
C SER A 62 4.69 17.29 8.98
N ASN A 63 3.61 16.97 9.71
CA ASN A 63 2.42 17.81 9.93
C ASN A 63 1.79 18.37 8.63
N PHE A 64 2.03 17.70 7.50
CA PHE A 64 1.38 18.02 6.24
C PHE A 64 -0.12 17.78 6.36
N PHE A 65 -0.92 18.78 6.01
CA PHE A 65 -2.40 18.70 6.09
C PHE A 65 -2.92 18.32 7.50
N ASP A 66 -2.18 18.66 8.56
CA ASP A 66 -2.43 18.27 9.95
C ASP A 66 -2.35 16.76 10.25
N VAL A 67 -1.61 16.04 9.41
CA VAL A 67 -1.27 14.65 9.64
C VAL A 67 0.10 14.58 10.31
N SER A 68 0.11 14.24 11.59
CA SER A 68 1.32 14.00 12.39
C SER A 68 1.04 12.83 13.34
N ARG A 69 1.58 11.65 13.01
CA ARG A 69 1.42 10.42 13.79
C ARG A 69 2.51 9.40 13.48
N PRO A 70 2.80 8.46 14.40
CA PRO A 70 3.70 7.34 14.10
C PRO A 70 3.19 6.47 12.95
N ALA A 71 4.12 5.98 12.13
CA ALA A 71 3.88 4.96 11.12
C ALA A 71 3.51 3.62 11.78
N ALA A 72 2.89 2.71 11.03
CA ALA A 72 2.66 1.34 11.49
C ALA A 72 3.95 0.52 11.46
N HIS A 73 4.84 0.83 10.52
CA HIS A 73 6.12 0.18 10.31
C HIS A 73 7.18 1.22 9.93
N GLY A 74 8.21 1.38 10.76
CA GLY A 74 9.27 2.36 10.50
C GLY A 74 8.84 3.79 10.86
N ASP A 75 9.19 4.74 10.03
CA ASP A 75 9.02 6.18 10.26
C ASP A 75 8.09 6.86 9.25
N HIS A 76 7.81 6.23 8.11
CA HIS A 76 7.11 6.83 6.97
C HIS A 76 5.87 6.04 6.57
N PHE A 77 4.86 6.76 6.08
CA PHE A 77 3.63 6.17 5.55
C PHE A 77 3.06 7.08 4.46
N VAL A 78 2.09 6.58 3.68
CA VAL A 78 1.49 7.35 2.59
C VAL A 78 0.05 7.74 2.92
N GLY A 79 -0.31 8.99 2.62
CA GLY A 79 -1.69 9.48 2.61
C GLY A 79 -2.23 9.52 1.18
N LEU A 80 -3.40 8.92 0.97
CA LEU A 80 -4.17 9.01 -0.27
C LEU A 80 -5.53 9.67 -0.01
N VAL A 81 -6.03 10.45 -0.97
CA VAL A 81 -7.34 11.12 -0.81
C VAL A 81 -8.36 10.86 -1.94
N THR A 82 -9.64 10.87 -1.57
CA THR A 82 -10.77 11.09 -2.50
C THR A 82 -11.22 12.55 -2.41
N ARG A 83 -11.79 13.11 -3.48
CA ARG A 83 -12.10 14.54 -3.59
C ARG A 83 -13.56 14.81 -3.97
N SER A 84 -13.99 16.04 -3.74
CA SER A 84 -15.33 16.53 -4.06
C SER A 84 -15.64 16.74 -5.54
N ASN A 85 -14.62 16.68 -6.40
CA ASN A 85 -14.76 16.75 -7.85
C ASN A 85 -14.70 15.38 -8.54
N GLU A 86 -15.00 14.29 -7.80
CA GLU A 86 -14.99 12.92 -8.31
C GLU A 86 -13.62 12.44 -8.79
N THR A 87 -12.54 12.93 -8.18
CA THR A 87 -11.18 12.42 -8.39
C THR A 87 -10.63 11.81 -7.12
N TRP A 88 -9.65 10.92 -7.28
CA TRP A 88 -9.02 10.20 -6.19
C TRP A 88 -7.57 9.89 -6.54
N GLU A 89 -6.80 9.45 -5.56
CA GLU A 89 -5.39 9.14 -5.77
C GLU A 89 -5.14 7.66 -6.02
N ILE A 90 -4.15 7.42 -6.87
CA ILE A 90 -3.71 6.09 -7.28
C ILE A 90 -2.19 6.13 -7.34
N MET A 91 -1.55 5.16 -6.70
CA MET A 91 -0.12 4.92 -6.85
C MET A 91 0.12 3.48 -7.25
N GLY A 92 1.23 3.20 -7.91
CA GLY A 92 1.58 1.84 -8.30
C GLY A 92 3.07 1.63 -8.46
N GLN A 93 3.47 0.40 -8.63
CA GLN A 93 4.87 0.07 -8.89
C GLN A 93 4.99 -1.14 -9.82
N GLU A 94 6.15 -1.24 -10.49
CA GLU A 94 6.61 -2.48 -11.09
C GLU A 94 6.92 -3.50 -9.99
N LEU A 95 6.56 -4.76 -10.24
CA LEU A 95 6.80 -5.87 -9.35
C LEU A 95 8.19 -6.47 -9.59
N ASN A 96 8.84 -6.98 -8.54
CA ASN A 96 10.12 -7.71 -8.66
C ASN A 96 10.02 -8.97 -9.51
N ALA A 97 8.85 -9.59 -9.51
CA ALA A 97 8.48 -10.70 -10.38
C ALA A 97 7.01 -10.56 -10.79
N PRO A 98 6.65 -10.93 -12.02
CA PRO A 98 5.26 -10.86 -12.45
C PRO A 98 4.38 -11.82 -11.62
N LEU A 99 3.14 -11.41 -11.36
CA LEU A 99 2.16 -12.33 -10.80
C LEU A 99 1.82 -13.39 -11.84
N GLU A 100 2.11 -14.65 -11.55
CA GLU A 100 1.83 -15.79 -12.41
C GLU A 100 0.34 -16.12 -12.51
N ILE A 101 -0.11 -16.43 -13.73
CA ILE A 101 -1.48 -16.85 -14.04
C ILE A 101 -1.87 -18.09 -13.21
N GLY A 102 -3.07 -18.06 -12.63
CA GLY A 102 -3.65 -19.15 -11.85
C GLY A 102 -3.05 -19.33 -10.46
N LYS A 103 -2.09 -18.48 -10.05
CA LYS A 103 -1.50 -18.52 -8.70
C LYS A 103 -2.25 -17.61 -7.74
N GLN A 104 -2.28 -18.03 -6.47
CA GLN A 104 -2.88 -17.27 -5.39
C GLN A 104 -1.84 -16.38 -4.73
N TYR A 105 -2.27 -15.19 -4.32
CA TYR A 105 -1.44 -14.21 -3.65
C TYR A 105 -2.13 -13.70 -2.39
N ILE A 106 -1.31 -13.29 -1.43
CA ILE A 106 -1.73 -12.65 -0.20
C ILE A 106 -1.08 -11.26 -0.17
N PHE A 107 -1.91 -10.23 -0.18
CA PHE A 107 -1.49 -8.86 0.06
C PHE A 107 -1.85 -8.47 1.49
N THR A 108 -0.87 -7.98 2.25
CA THR A 108 -1.08 -7.41 3.59
C THR A 108 -0.65 -5.96 3.64
N VAL A 109 -1.39 -5.16 4.39
CA VAL A 109 -1.15 -3.72 4.54
C VAL A 109 -1.71 -3.24 5.88
N PHE A 110 -1.12 -2.22 6.47
CA PHE A 110 -1.71 -1.46 7.57
C PHE A 110 -2.50 -0.29 7.01
N LEU A 111 -3.75 -0.16 7.44
CA LEU A 111 -4.64 0.92 7.03
C LEU A 111 -5.15 1.67 8.26
N ALA A 112 -5.33 2.97 8.10
CA ALA A 112 -5.96 3.88 9.04
C ALA A 112 -6.57 5.07 8.27
N SER A 113 -7.36 5.88 8.94
CA SER A 113 -7.67 7.25 8.53
C SER A 113 -7.10 8.24 9.55
N ASN A 114 -7.10 9.52 9.18
CA ASN A 114 -6.83 10.62 10.10
C ASN A 114 -8.09 11.45 10.32
N GLN A 115 -8.43 11.79 11.57
CA GLN A 115 -9.55 12.68 11.87
C GLN A 115 -9.34 14.11 11.32
N TYR A 116 -8.09 14.54 11.23
CA TYR A 116 -7.70 15.85 10.72
C TYR A 116 -6.81 15.69 9.48
N TYR A 117 -7.39 15.82 8.30
CA TYR A 117 -6.66 15.89 7.04
C TYR A 117 -7.19 17.13 6.31
N ARG A 118 -6.63 18.29 6.60
CA ARG A 118 -7.14 19.59 6.13
C ARG A 118 -6.38 20.06 4.90
N SER A 119 -7.08 20.21 3.80
CA SER A 119 -6.55 20.68 2.51
C SER A 119 -7.56 21.55 1.77
N ILE A 120 -7.21 22.01 0.57
CA ILE A 120 -8.10 22.78 -0.30
C ILE A 120 -9.05 21.82 -1.03
N ASP A 121 -10.35 22.01 -0.81
CA ASP A 121 -11.41 21.31 -1.50
C ASP A 121 -11.36 21.56 -3.01
N ALA A 122 -11.42 20.48 -3.78
CA ALA A 122 -11.20 20.53 -5.23
C ALA A 122 -12.34 21.17 -6.03
N THR A 123 -13.53 21.34 -5.44
CA THR A 123 -14.69 21.95 -6.10
C THR A 123 -14.89 23.40 -5.67
N THR A 124 -14.84 23.67 -4.37
CA THR A 124 -15.15 24.97 -3.77
C THR A 124 -13.92 25.87 -3.62
N MET A 125 -12.71 25.30 -3.71
CA MET A 125 -11.44 25.99 -3.49
C MET A 125 -11.29 26.59 -2.07
N GLN A 126 -12.05 26.07 -1.10
CA GLN A 126 -11.98 26.45 0.30
C GLN A 126 -11.29 25.38 1.13
N ASN A 127 -10.84 25.73 2.34
CA ASN A 127 -10.34 24.74 3.29
C ASN A 127 -11.45 23.73 3.63
N ALA A 128 -11.14 22.44 3.52
CA ALA A 128 -12.01 21.35 3.93
C ALA A 128 -11.22 20.28 4.68
N ASN A 129 -11.93 19.54 5.53
CA ASN A 129 -11.39 18.37 6.19
C ASN A 129 -11.80 17.11 5.40
N TYR A 130 -10.86 16.20 5.19
CA TYR A 130 -11.02 15.01 4.36
C TYR A 130 -11.32 13.81 5.25
N THR A 131 -12.55 13.66 5.76
CA THR A 131 -12.89 12.65 6.78
C THR A 131 -13.91 11.62 6.32
N ALA A 132 -14.32 11.65 5.06
CA ALA A 132 -15.27 10.67 4.53
C ALA A 132 -14.65 9.26 4.56
N PRO A 133 -15.42 8.22 4.95
CA PRO A 133 -14.97 6.84 4.86
C PRO A 133 -14.65 6.42 3.42
N VAL A 134 -13.60 5.62 3.29
CA VAL A 134 -13.05 5.18 2.00
C VAL A 134 -12.79 3.68 2.00
N ILE A 135 -12.45 3.14 0.84
CA ILE A 135 -11.94 1.77 0.68
C ILE A 135 -10.59 1.81 -0.04
N LEU A 136 -9.79 0.76 0.14
CA LEU A 136 -8.63 0.49 -0.69
C LEU A 136 -9.01 -0.54 -1.76
N ARG A 137 -8.65 -0.25 -3.01
CA ARG A 137 -8.73 -1.17 -4.14
C ARG A 137 -7.34 -1.49 -4.64
N ILE A 138 -7.14 -2.76 -4.98
CA ILE A 138 -5.89 -3.28 -5.51
C ILE A 138 -6.15 -3.75 -6.93
N TYR A 139 -5.32 -3.28 -7.85
CA TYR A 139 -5.40 -3.65 -9.25
C TYR A 139 -4.09 -4.20 -9.78
N GLY A 140 -4.18 -5.11 -10.74
CA GLY A 140 -3.07 -5.53 -11.58
C GLY A 140 -3.14 -4.85 -12.95
N MET A 141 -1.99 -4.44 -13.50
CA MET A 141 -1.93 -3.92 -14.86
C MET A 141 -1.49 -4.98 -15.86
N VAL A 142 -2.26 -5.14 -16.93
CA VAL A 142 -1.97 -6.02 -18.07
C VAL A 142 -2.37 -5.32 -19.36
N GLN A 143 -1.46 -5.24 -20.35
CA GLN A 143 -1.75 -4.62 -21.66
C GLN A 143 -2.41 -3.24 -21.59
N LYS A 144 -1.97 -2.38 -20.65
CA LYS A 144 -2.53 -1.04 -20.36
C LYS A 144 -3.96 -1.05 -19.79
N GLN A 145 -4.50 -2.21 -19.44
CA GLN A 145 -5.77 -2.36 -18.74
C GLN A 145 -5.52 -2.60 -17.26
N LYS A 146 -6.38 -2.02 -16.43
CA LYS A 146 -6.39 -2.16 -14.98
C LYS A 146 -7.45 -3.19 -14.59
N ILE A 147 -7.05 -4.30 -13.97
CA ILE A 147 -7.94 -5.41 -13.58
C ILE A 147 -8.00 -5.50 -12.05
N MET A 148 -9.22 -5.53 -11.50
CA MET A 148 -9.41 -5.59 -10.03
C MET A 148 -8.90 -6.92 -9.50
N LEU A 149 -8.11 -6.87 -8.44
CA LEU A 149 -7.59 -8.05 -7.74
C LEU A 149 -8.28 -8.24 -6.40
N ALA A 150 -8.44 -7.16 -5.64
CA ALA A 150 -9.10 -7.18 -4.34
C ALA A 150 -9.55 -5.78 -3.93
N GLU A 151 -10.48 -5.72 -2.97
CA GLU A 151 -10.83 -4.49 -2.27
C GLU A 151 -11.06 -4.78 -0.78
N THR A 152 -10.92 -3.73 0.03
CA THR A 152 -11.21 -3.80 1.47
C THR A 152 -12.68 -3.51 1.75
N GLY A 153 -13.11 -3.84 2.97
CA GLY A 153 -14.27 -3.15 3.56
C GLY A 153 -13.98 -1.68 3.82
N VAL A 154 -15.00 -0.97 4.33
CA VAL A 154 -14.92 0.46 4.68
C VAL A 154 -13.85 0.71 5.74
N ILE A 155 -13.08 1.77 5.53
CA ILE A 155 -12.07 2.30 6.44
C ILE A 155 -12.57 3.64 6.98
N ASP A 156 -12.90 3.65 8.27
CA ASP A 156 -13.44 4.80 9.02
C ASP A 156 -12.82 4.93 10.42
N HIS A 157 -11.66 4.30 10.64
CA HIS A 157 -11.02 4.17 11.94
C HIS A 157 -9.60 4.74 11.94
N GLU A 158 -9.20 5.32 13.06
CA GLU A 158 -7.90 6.00 13.17
C GLU A 158 -6.76 5.05 13.54
N GLU A 159 -7.02 3.92 14.19
CA GLU A 159 -5.94 3.02 14.60
C GLU A 159 -5.35 2.28 13.40
N TRP A 160 -4.03 2.05 13.42
CA TRP A 160 -3.42 1.17 12.43
C TRP A 160 -3.96 -0.25 12.60
N LYS A 161 -4.70 -0.75 11.60
CA LYS A 161 -5.19 -2.13 11.56
C LYS A 161 -4.58 -2.86 10.38
N LYS A 162 -4.15 -4.09 10.61
CA LYS A 162 -3.60 -4.95 9.55
C LYS A 162 -4.74 -5.58 8.75
N TYR A 163 -4.72 -5.37 7.46
CA TYR A 163 -5.62 -6.00 6.49
C TYR A 163 -4.88 -7.08 5.72
N GLN A 164 -5.63 -8.12 5.33
CA GLN A 164 -5.15 -9.19 4.49
C GLN A 164 -6.17 -9.46 3.39
N MET A 165 -5.74 -9.37 2.14
CA MET A 165 -6.54 -9.67 0.96
C MET A 165 -5.92 -10.84 0.23
N LYS A 166 -6.74 -11.81 -0.15
CA LYS A 166 -6.34 -12.97 -0.95
C LYS A 166 -7.00 -12.87 -2.32
N PHE A 167 -6.22 -13.11 -3.36
CA PHE A 167 -6.73 -13.12 -4.73
C PHE A 167 -5.95 -14.10 -5.60
N GLN A 168 -6.57 -14.53 -6.70
CA GLN A 168 -5.91 -15.34 -7.73
C GLN A 168 -5.61 -14.44 -8.93
N ALA A 169 -4.39 -14.52 -9.46
CA ALA A 169 -4.05 -13.76 -10.66
C ALA A 169 -4.61 -14.45 -11.90
N GLU A 170 -5.54 -13.80 -12.60
CA GLU A 170 -6.10 -14.30 -13.87
C GLU A 170 -5.20 -14.02 -15.08
N PHE A 171 -4.28 -13.07 -14.94
CA PHE A 171 -3.33 -12.67 -15.96
C PHE A 171 -1.91 -12.57 -15.38
N ALA A 172 -0.93 -12.49 -16.27
CA ALA A 172 0.44 -12.17 -15.90
C ALA A 172 0.58 -10.65 -15.64
N PHE A 173 0.48 -10.22 -14.38
CA PHE A 173 0.55 -8.81 -14.00
C PHE A 173 1.98 -8.40 -13.69
N GLN A 174 2.45 -7.30 -14.30
CA GLN A 174 3.80 -6.75 -14.07
C GLN A 174 3.79 -5.58 -13.08
N GLN A 175 2.66 -4.91 -12.95
CA GLN A 175 2.49 -3.79 -12.03
C GLN A 175 1.30 -4.02 -11.11
N LEU A 176 1.40 -3.50 -9.90
CA LEU A 176 0.30 -3.40 -8.94
C LEU A 176 -0.04 -1.93 -8.71
N LEU A 177 -1.34 -1.61 -8.66
CA LEU A 177 -1.84 -0.29 -8.28
C LEU A 177 -2.62 -0.38 -6.98
N LEU A 178 -2.44 0.62 -6.13
CA LEU A 178 -3.20 0.92 -4.93
C LEU A 178 -4.04 2.17 -5.19
N GLU A 179 -5.35 2.03 -5.08
CA GLU A 179 -6.33 3.07 -5.33
C GLU A 179 -7.18 3.32 -4.09
N VAL A 180 -7.22 4.55 -3.59
CA VAL A 180 -8.26 4.94 -2.63
C VAL A 180 -9.55 5.24 -3.39
N TYR A 181 -10.69 4.81 -2.86
CA TYR A 181 -11.98 5.06 -3.50
C TYR A 181 -13.10 5.33 -2.49
N TYR A 182 -14.17 5.95 -2.98
CA TYR A 182 -15.38 6.21 -2.19
C TYR A 182 -16.02 4.89 -1.73
N ALA A 183 -16.37 4.78 -0.46
CA ALA A 183 -17.19 3.67 0.03
C ALA A 183 -18.61 3.71 -0.57
N ASP A 184 -19.22 2.54 -0.83
CA ASP A 184 -20.50 2.42 -1.55
C ASP A 184 -21.68 3.18 -0.92
N ASN A 185 -21.68 3.31 0.42
CA ASN A 185 -22.69 4.03 1.19
C ASN A 185 -22.38 5.53 1.37
N ILE A 186 -21.30 6.02 0.76
CA ILE A 186 -20.86 7.41 0.83
C ILE A 186 -21.07 8.07 -0.52
N LYS A 187 -21.40 9.37 -0.50
CA LYS A 187 -21.55 10.15 -1.73
C LYS A 187 -20.23 10.15 -2.53
N ARG A 188 -20.30 9.79 -3.82
CA ARG A 188 -19.18 9.72 -4.77
C ARG A 188 -18.57 11.08 -5.16
N ASN A 189 -18.47 11.98 -4.20
CA ASN A 189 -17.85 13.29 -4.31
C ASN A 189 -17.51 13.84 -2.90
N SER A 190 -17.08 12.94 -2.01
CA SER A 190 -16.74 13.26 -0.64
C SER A 190 -15.24 13.30 -0.44
N ASN A 191 -14.80 14.23 0.40
CA ASN A 191 -13.38 14.37 0.76
C ASN A 191 -13.05 13.32 1.83
N GLY A 192 -12.28 12.31 1.48
CA GLY A 192 -11.86 11.23 2.36
C GLY A 192 -10.35 11.06 2.33
N ASN A 193 -9.80 10.46 3.39
CA ASN A 193 -8.38 10.12 3.46
C ASN A 193 -8.19 8.66 3.83
N LEU A 194 -7.13 8.06 3.28
CA LEU A 194 -6.64 6.74 3.62
C LEU A 194 -5.14 6.85 3.89
N LEU A 195 -4.72 6.38 5.05
CA LEU A 195 -3.31 6.19 5.37
C LEU A 195 -2.96 4.72 5.11
N ILE A 196 -1.84 4.48 4.42
CA ILE A 196 -1.34 3.15 4.11
C ILE A 196 0.11 3.00 4.55
N ASP A 197 0.46 1.80 5.04
CA ASP A 197 1.83 1.46 5.45
C ASP A 197 2.08 -0.06 5.42
N GLY A 198 3.34 -0.49 5.33
CA GLY A 198 3.77 -1.88 5.50
C GLY A 198 3.17 -2.85 4.47
N CYS A 199 3.10 -2.44 3.20
CA CYS A 199 2.60 -3.26 2.10
C CYS A 199 3.53 -4.46 1.84
N VAL A 200 2.96 -5.66 1.84
CA VAL A 200 3.65 -6.91 1.51
C VAL A 200 2.78 -7.72 0.58
N LEU A 201 3.36 -8.22 -0.51
CA LEU A 201 2.70 -9.10 -1.47
C LEU A 201 3.49 -10.39 -1.58
N LEU A 202 2.87 -11.50 -1.20
CA LEU A 202 3.46 -12.83 -1.24
C LEU A 202 2.66 -13.75 -2.17
N LYS A 203 3.36 -14.63 -2.87
CA LYS A 203 2.75 -15.79 -3.52
C LYS A 203 2.36 -16.80 -2.44
N SER A 204 1.12 -17.26 -2.45
CA SER A 204 0.70 -18.37 -1.57
C SER A 204 1.36 -19.66 -2.04
N GLU A 205 1.83 -20.46 -1.09
CA GLU A 205 2.24 -21.85 -1.33
C GLU A 205 1.07 -22.69 -1.86
#